data_AF-A0A0F9T8H9-F1
#
_entry.id   AF-A0A0F9T8H9-F1
#
_cell.length_a   1.000
_cell.length_b   1.000
_cell.length_c   1.000
_cell.angle_alpha   90.00
_cell.angle_beta   90.00
_cell.angle_gamma   90.00
#
_symmetry.space_group_name_H-M   'P 1'
#
loop_
_entity.id
_entity.type
_entity.pdbx_description
1 polymer ?
#
loop_
_entity_poly.entity_id
_entity_poly.type
_entity_poly.pdbx_seq_one_letter_code
_entity_poly.pdbx_strand_id
1 'polypeptide(L)'
;MLTRDEASSASIKQIAGTPRRVLGACKKSVAQAAQPYGSTEVTVRSYGQMKSLKDGGYLAPLFTRITYERRGGYEVRQAPIWCQIDAKGTVSNLLDKA
;
A
#
# COMPACT_ATOMS: atom_id res chain seq x y z
N MET A 1 -14.97 -19.07 -26.56
CA MET A 1 -15.01 -18.33 -25.28
C MET A 1 -13.63 -18.40 -24.67
N LEU A 2 -12.82 -17.36 -24.83
CA LEU A 2 -11.48 -17.26 -24.23
C LEU A 2 -11.64 -16.60 -22.86
N THR A 3 -11.44 -17.37 -21.80
CA THR A 3 -11.50 -16.93 -20.40
C THR A 3 -10.42 -15.91 -20.12
N ARG A 4 -10.85 -14.74 -19.64
CA ARG A 4 -10.06 -13.51 -19.42
C ARG A 4 -9.39 -13.50 -18.04
N ASP A 5 -8.87 -14.65 -17.61
CA ASP A 5 -8.40 -14.87 -16.22
C ASP A 5 -6.87 -15.03 -16.11
N GLU A 6 -6.10 -14.72 -17.16
CA GLU A 6 -4.63 -14.72 -17.14
C GLU A 6 -3.98 -13.39 -16.73
N ALA A 7 -4.74 -12.42 -16.21
CA ALA A 7 -4.21 -11.09 -15.90
C ALA A 7 -3.90 -10.80 -14.42
N SER A 8 -4.20 -11.69 -13.46
CA SER A 8 -4.17 -11.31 -12.04
C SER A 8 -3.41 -12.27 -11.13
N SER A 9 -2.24 -12.72 -11.57
CA SER A 9 -1.24 -13.28 -10.65
C SER A 9 0.18 -12.93 -11.07
N ALA A 10 0.43 -11.65 -11.31
CA ALA A 10 1.76 -11.14 -11.01
C ALA A 10 1.94 -11.28 -9.49
N SER A 11 2.40 -12.46 -9.04
CA SER A 11 2.74 -12.75 -7.66
C SER A 11 3.71 -11.68 -7.23
N ILE A 12 3.17 -10.66 -6.58
CA ILE A 12 3.96 -9.63 -5.96
C ILE A 12 4.74 -10.33 -4.86
N LYS A 13 5.99 -10.68 -5.15
CA LYS A 13 6.93 -11.28 -4.21
C LYS A 13 6.95 -10.37 -2.99
N GLN A 14 6.30 -10.81 -1.90
CA GLN A 14 6.29 -10.06 -0.66
C GLN A 14 7.74 -10.03 -0.19
N ILE A 15 8.36 -8.86 -0.23
CA ILE A 15 9.67 -8.67 0.37
C ILE A 15 9.46 -8.90 1.87
N ALA A 16 10.15 -9.88 2.46
CA ALA A 16 10.07 -10.10 3.89
C ALA A 16 10.65 -8.87 4.60
N GLY A 17 9.86 -8.19 5.42
CA GLY A 17 10.31 -6.99 6.13
C GLY A 17 9.19 -6.21 6.83
N THR A 18 7.93 -6.43 6.42
CA THR A 18 6.75 -5.88 7.11
C THR A 18 5.81 -7.02 7.52
N PRO A 19 5.45 -7.17 8.81
CA PRO A 19 4.50 -8.18 9.26
C PRO A 19 3.14 -8.05 8.55
N ARG A 20 2.48 -9.17 8.27
CA ARG A 20 1.19 -9.19 7.54
C ARG A 20 0.11 -8.31 8.18
N ARG A 21 0.05 -8.27 9.51
CA ARG A 21 -0.88 -7.40 10.25
C ARG A 21 -0.63 -5.92 9.95
N VAL A 22 0.63 -5.50 9.95
CA VAL A 22 1.03 -4.11 9.60
C VAL A 22 0.71 -3.82 8.14
N LEU A 23 1.04 -4.74 7.23
CA LEU A 23 0.73 -4.59 5.80
C LEU A 23 -0.79 -4.44 5.56
N GLY A 24 -1.62 -5.19 6.28
CA GLY A 24 -3.09 -5.08 6.22
C GLY A 24 -3.62 -3.75 6.77
N ALA A 25 -3.07 -3.27 7.89
CA ALA A 25 -3.43 -1.98 8.45
C ALA A 25 -3.07 -0.84 7.48
N CYS A 26 -1.86 -0.85 6.94
CA CYS A 26 -1.43 0.12 5.94
C CYS A 26 -2.26 0.04 4.65
N LYS A 27 -2.62 -1.17 4.18
CA LYS A 27 -3.53 -1.35 3.03
C LYS A 27 -4.84 -0.62 3.25
N LYS A 28 -5.44 -0.78 4.44
CA LYS A 28 -6.70 -0.14 4.81
C LYS A 28 -6.55 1.38 4.81
N SER A 29 -5.50 1.92 5.43
CA SER A 29 -5.26 3.37 5.46
C SER A 29 -5.02 3.96 4.07
N VAL A 30 -4.26 3.27 3.21
CA VAL A 30 -4.08 3.69 1.80
C VAL A 30 -5.40 3.71 1.05
N ALA A 31 -6.24 2.67 1.22
CA ALA A 31 -7.57 2.64 0.60
C ALA A 31 -8.48 3.77 1.09
N GLN A 32 -8.49 4.06 2.40
CA GLN A 32 -9.27 5.17 2.96
C GLN A 32 -8.80 6.53 2.43
N ALA A 33 -7.48 6.74 2.31
CA ALA A 33 -6.91 7.97 1.75
C ALA A 33 -7.18 8.10 0.24
N ALA A 34 -7.23 6.98 -0.49
CA ALA A 34 -7.43 6.96 -1.94
C ALA A 34 -8.91 7.04 -2.36
N GLN A 35 -9.83 6.61 -1.49
CA GLN A 35 -11.27 6.53 -1.77
C GLN A 35 -11.90 7.85 -2.26
N PRO A 36 -11.61 9.03 -1.68
CA PRO A 36 -12.16 10.29 -2.17
C PRO A 36 -11.76 10.64 -3.61
N TYR A 37 -10.68 10.03 -4.13
CA TYR A 37 -10.19 10.22 -5.49
C TYR A 37 -10.72 9.17 -6.48
N GLY A 38 -11.63 8.30 -6.06
CA GLY A 38 -12.25 7.27 -6.91
C GLY A 38 -11.40 6.02 -7.08
N SER A 39 -10.62 5.62 -6.06
CA SER A 39 -9.84 4.37 -6.15
C SER A 39 -10.77 3.15 -6.20
N THR A 40 -10.53 2.25 -7.16
CA THR A 40 -11.28 1.00 -7.34
C THR A 40 -10.49 -0.22 -6.90
N GLU A 41 -9.16 -0.16 -6.95
CA GLU A 41 -8.28 -1.24 -6.53
C GLU A 41 -7.06 -0.68 -5.80
N VAL A 42 -6.72 -1.29 -4.67
CA VAL A 42 -5.51 -0.95 -3.90
C VAL A 42 -4.73 -2.22 -3.62
N THR A 43 -3.47 -2.21 -4.01
CA THR A 43 -2.49 -3.23 -3.66
C THR A 43 -1.31 -2.59 -2.94
N VAL A 44 -0.83 -3.25 -1.89
CA VAL A 44 0.39 -2.89 -1.18
C VAL A 44 1.25 -4.12 -0.98
N ARG A 45 2.55 -3.89 -1.02
CA ARG A 45 3.58 -4.87 -0.70
C ARG A 45 4.66 -4.23 0.14
N SER A 46 5.31 -5.02 0.96
CA SER A 46 6.52 -4.56 1.63
C SER A 46 7.60 -4.23 0.59
N TYR A 47 8.32 -3.15 0.85
CA TYR A 47 9.40 -2.62 0.02
C TYR A 47 10.74 -2.55 0.78
N GLY A 48 10.85 -3.30 1.87
CA GLY A 48 12.07 -3.37 2.69
C GLY A 48 11.78 -3.62 4.18
N GLN A 49 12.82 -3.46 5.01
CA GLN A 49 12.72 -3.61 6.46
C GLN A 49 12.05 -2.40 7.12
N MET A 50 11.29 -2.66 8.17
CA MET A 50 10.77 -1.60 9.04
C MET A 50 11.91 -0.84 9.74
N LYS A 51 11.70 0.45 9.95
CA LYS A 51 12.59 1.32 10.74
C LYS A 51 11.89 1.71 12.03
N SER A 52 12.57 1.62 13.17
CA SER A 52 12.08 2.21 14.42
C SER A 52 12.23 3.73 14.40
N LEU A 53 11.31 4.41 15.07
CA LEU A 53 11.34 5.84 15.32
C LEU A 53 11.71 6.11 16.77
N LYS A 54 12.25 7.31 17.04
CA LYS A 54 12.68 7.72 18.39
C LYS A 54 11.52 7.80 19.40
N ASP A 55 10.30 8.02 18.92
CA ASP A 55 9.07 8.11 19.69
C ASP A 55 8.42 6.74 20.00
N GLY A 56 9.09 5.64 19.65
CA GLY A 56 8.58 4.28 19.83
C GLY A 56 7.67 3.79 18.69
N GLY A 57 7.46 4.60 17.65
CA GLY A 57 6.77 4.20 16.43
C GLY A 57 7.66 3.43 15.44
N TYR A 58 7.07 3.11 14.30
CA TYR A 58 7.76 2.44 13.18
C TYR A 58 7.41 3.08 11.83
N LEU A 59 8.34 3.00 10.89
CA LEU A 59 8.10 3.24 9.47
C LEU A 59 8.19 1.92 8.70
N ALA A 60 7.10 1.52 8.07
CA ALA A 60 7.06 0.40 7.14
C ALA A 60 7.23 0.91 5.70
N PRO A 61 8.31 0.57 4.98
CA PRO A 61 8.44 0.90 3.56
C PRO A 61 7.51 0.00 2.75
N LEU A 62 6.63 0.61 1.97
CA LEU A 62 5.69 -0.10 1.11
C LEU A 62 5.82 0.36 -0.33
N PHE A 63 5.43 -0.51 -1.25
CA PHE A 63 5.16 -0.13 -2.63
C PHE A 63 3.66 -0.27 -2.86
N THR A 64 3.03 0.80 -3.35
CA THR A 64 1.60 0.87 -3.63
C THR A 64 1.35 0.74 -5.13
N ARG A 65 0.22 0.13 -5.47
CA ARG A 65 -0.41 0.21 -6.79
C ARG A 65 -1.87 0.53 -6.55
N ILE A 66 -2.34 1.65 -7.10
CA ILE A 66 -3.70 2.12 -6.93
C ILE A 66 -4.31 2.37 -8.30
N THR A 67 -5.45 1.74 -8.56
CA THR A 67 -6.26 1.97 -9.74
C THR A 67 -7.35 2.98 -9.40
N TYR A 68 -7.50 4.03 -10.18
CA TYR A 68 -8.51 5.07 -10.05
C TYR A 68 -9.44 5.07 -11.25
N GLU A 69 -10.72 5.31 -11.01
CA GLU A 69 -11.68 5.61 -12.06
C GLU A 69 -11.53 7.07 -12.51
N ARG A 70 -11.47 7.29 -13.81
CA ARG A 70 -11.39 8.60 -14.46
C ARG A 70 -12.40 8.70 -15.59
N ARG A 71 -12.71 9.93 -16.01
CA ARG A 71 -13.47 10.16 -17.24
C ARG A 71 -12.66 9.65 -18.43
N GLY A 72 -13.02 8.48 -18.95
CA GLY A 72 -12.33 7.83 -20.07
C GLY A 72 -11.61 6.53 -19.73
N GLY A 73 -11.68 6.03 -18.48
CA GLY A 73 -11.16 4.71 -18.13
C GLY A 73 -10.51 4.63 -16.76
N TYR A 74 -9.50 3.79 -16.64
CA TYR A 74 -8.76 3.58 -15.40
C TYR A 74 -7.35 4.18 -15.46
N GLU A 75 -6.94 4.87 -14.41
CA GLU A 75 -5.57 5.34 -14.19
C GLU A 75 -4.90 4.48 -13.11
N VAL A 76 -3.72 3.93 -13.39
CA VAL A 76 -2.93 3.21 -12.39
C VAL A 76 -1.77 4.09 -11.92
N ARG A 77 -1.73 4.39 -10.62
CA ARG A 77 -0.60 5.09 -9.99
C ARG A 77 0.18 4.13 -9.10
N GLN A 78 1.50 4.20 -9.18
CA GLN A 78 2.39 3.35 -8.39
C GLN A 78 3.47 4.20 -7.76
N ALA A 79 3.73 3.98 -6.48
CA ALA A 79 4.77 4.71 -5.77
C ALA A 79 5.29 3.91 -4.57
N PRO A 80 6.58 4.03 -4.23
CA PRO A 80 7.03 3.68 -2.90
C PRO A 80 6.56 4.74 -1.89
N ILE A 81 6.11 4.30 -0.73
CA ILE A 81 5.68 5.14 0.39
C ILE A 81 6.26 4.62 1.71
N TRP A 82 6.21 5.44 2.75
CA TRP A 82 6.35 5.01 4.14
C TRP A 82 4.98 5.03 4.83
N CYS A 83 4.61 3.90 5.43
CA CYS A 83 3.47 3.82 6.34
C CYS A 83 3.98 3.98 7.77
N GLN A 84 3.60 5.06 8.44
CA GLN A 84 4.00 5.35 9.81
C GLN A 84 3.00 4.71 10.78
N ILE A 85 3.54 4.00 11.75
CA ILE A 85 2.81 3.37 12.84
C ILE A 85 3.24 4.05 14.14
N ASP A 86 2.28 4.51 14.93
CA ASP A 86 2.55 5.11 16.24
C ASP A 86 2.95 4.05 17.29
N ALA A 87 3.36 4.51 18.47
CA ALA A 87 3.74 3.62 19.58
C ALA A 87 2.59 2.71 20.08
N LYS A 88 1.33 3.01 19.72
CA LYS A 88 0.16 2.19 20.04
C LYS A 88 -0.10 1.11 18.97
N GLY A 89 0.70 1.06 17.91
CA GLY A 89 0.52 0.12 16.80
C GLY A 89 -0.55 0.55 15.78
N THR A 90 -0.94 1.82 15.76
CA THR A 90 -1.94 2.38 14.84
C THR A 90 -1.27 3.14 13.71
N VAL A 91 -1.80 3.03 12.49
CA VAL A 91 -1.31 3.81 11.35
C VAL A 91 -1.64 5.28 11.59
N SER A 92 -0.62 6.12 11.69
CA SER A 92 -0.75 7.55 11.95
C SER A 92 -0.50 8.42 10.73
N ASN A 93 0.29 7.94 9.76
CA ASN A 93 0.58 8.70 8.55
C ASN A 93 0.96 7.83 7.34
N LEU A 94 0.78 8.39 6.15
CA LEU A 94 1.28 7.86 4.87
C LEU A 94 2.15 8.94 4.24
N LEU A 95 3.43 8.63 4.05
CA LEU A 95 4.43 9.58 3.56
C LEU A 95 4.94 9.12 2.21
N ASP A 96 5.10 10.05 1.27
CA ASP A 96 5.81 9.75 0.02
C ASP A 96 7.27 9.42 0.33
N LYS A 97 7.81 8.43 -0.39
CA LYS A 97 9.24 8.15 -0.36
C LYS A 97 9.92 9.02 -1.42
N ALA A 98 10.35 10.21 -1.00
CA ALA A 98 11.23 11.08 -1.80
C ALA A 98 12.58 10.40 -2.10
#